data_AF-A0A316NL69-F1
#
_entry.id   AF-A0A316NL69-F1
#
_cell.length_a   1.000
_cell.length_b   1.000
_cell.length_c   1.000
_cell.angle_alpha   90.00
_cell.angle_beta   90.00
_cell.angle_gamma   90.00
#
_symmetry.space_group_name_H-M   'P 1'
#
loop_
_entity.id
_entity.type
_entity.pdbx_description
1 polymer ?
#
loop_
_entity_poly.entity_id
_entity_poly.type
_entity_poly.pdbx_seq_one_letter_code
_entity_poly.pdbx_strand_id
1 'polypeptide(L)'
;MKKILLNLILTVTLLTSTAFASDNSLSAVILEGTPGGYNVILRTDKVTAVKKSIQPDGALLLDLKNVSTSINLDTKYINTKNVNNMVVENAGNNEVKIYIQAQNIEKADIIFDTPASAPVIVSEGLSKKHVWWIGAAFLLTCLMAGSFKKSVEKDEKIALKNDLTEREIRMYRELKSDILVSAKIDNRLKEQRAMRNITNFENRAATIRTLQKLH
;
A
#
# COMPACT_ATOMS: atom_id res chain seq x y z
N MET A 1 22.17 -0.75 5.81
CA MET A 1 21.18 -1.82 5.53
C MET A 1 20.52 -2.37 6.80
N LYS A 2 21.27 -2.82 7.84
CA LYS A 2 20.69 -3.38 9.09
C LYS A 2 19.71 -2.46 9.84
N LYS A 3 20.01 -1.16 9.96
CA LYS A 3 19.12 -0.18 10.65
C LYS A 3 17.83 0.13 9.90
N ILE A 4 17.86 0.06 8.56
CA ILE A 4 16.69 0.31 7.69
C ILE A 4 15.76 -0.91 7.72
N LEU A 5 16.34 -2.11 7.70
CA LEU A 5 15.59 -3.36 7.84
C LEU A 5 14.89 -3.45 9.21
N LEU A 6 15.57 -3.05 10.29
CA LEU A 6 15.02 -3.05 11.64
C LEU A 6 13.85 -2.05 11.77
N ASN A 7 14.00 -0.84 11.21
CA ASN A 7 12.92 0.16 11.23
C ASN A 7 11.72 -0.29 10.39
N LEU A 8 11.94 -0.96 9.25
CA LEU A 8 10.85 -1.50 8.43
C LEU A 8 10.06 -2.58 9.18
N ILE A 9 10.75 -3.53 9.81
CA ILE A 9 10.12 -4.59 10.61
C ILE A 9 9.32 -3.99 11.77
N LEU A 10 9.88 -3.01 12.47
CA LEU A 10 9.21 -2.34 13.59
C LEU A 10 7.93 -1.60 13.15
N THR A 11 7.98 -0.89 12.01
CA THR A 11 6.81 -0.20 11.46
C THR A 11 5.71 -1.15 11.00
N VAL A 12 6.06 -2.31 10.43
CA VAL A 12 5.08 -3.31 10.00
C VAL A 12 4.41 -3.97 11.21
N THR A 13 5.14 -4.22 12.30
CA THR A 13 4.56 -4.78 13.53
C THR A 13 3.65 -3.82 14.30
N LEU A 14 3.84 -2.50 14.15
CA LEU A 14 3.00 -1.47 14.78
C LEU A 14 1.69 -1.22 14.02
N LEU A 15 1.60 -1.61 12.75
CA LEU A 15 0.40 -1.45 11.92
C LEU A 15 -0.62 -2.60 12.06
N THR A 16 -0.26 -3.69 12.74
CA THR A 16 -1.12 -4.90 12.84
C THR A 16 -2.06 -4.93 14.04
N SER A 17 -2.12 -3.89 14.88
CA SER A 17 -2.83 -3.96 16.17
C SER A 17 -4.12 -3.15 16.31
N THR A 18 -4.62 -2.49 15.26
CA THR A 18 -5.98 -1.92 15.33
C THR A 18 -6.99 -2.91 14.77
N ALA A 19 -7.29 -3.95 15.56
CA ALA A 19 -8.54 -4.67 15.40
C ALA A 19 -9.66 -3.69 15.76
N PHE A 20 -10.24 -3.04 14.74
CA PHE A 20 -11.49 -2.32 14.93
C PHE A 20 -12.52 -3.37 15.32
N ALA A 21 -12.85 -3.44 16.60
CA ALA A 21 -14.04 -4.15 17.04
C ALA A 21 -15.20 -3.49 16.28
N SER A 22 -15.83 -4.25 15.38
CA SER A 22 -17.14 -3.86 14.87
C SER A 22 -18.02 -3.64 16.09
N ASP A 23 -18.70 -2.49 16.15
CA ASP A 23 -19.71 -2.26 17.18
C ASP A 23 -20.71 -3.43 17.15
N ASN A 24 -20.81 -4.12 18.28
CA ASN A 24 -21.76 -5.19 18.53
C ASN A 24 -22.41 -4.87 19.87
N SER A 25 -23.71 -4.64 19.86
CA SER A 25 -24.45 -4.19 21.02
C SER A 25 -25.36 -5.30 21.53
N LEU A 26 -25.30 -5.57 22.84
CA LEU A 26 -26.27 -6.37 23.54
C LEU A 26 -27.48 -5.51 23.87
N SER A 27 -28.62 -5.84 23.26
CA SER A 27 -29.86 -5.08 23.41
C SER A 27 -30.83 -5.71 24.40
N ALA A 28 -30.81 -7.03 24.56
CA ALA A 28 -31.63 -7.71 25.56
C ALA A 28 -31.00 -9.01 26.05
N VAL A 29 -31.29 -9.35 27.31
CA VAL A 29 -31.02 -10.66 27.91
C VAL A 29 -32.36 -11.24 28.37
N ILE A 30 -32.76 -12.36 27.78
CA ILE A 30 -34.03 -13.01 28.10
C ILE A 30 -33.69 -14.36 28.73
N LEU A 31 -34.16 -14.56 29.96
CA LEU A 31 -34.11 -15.85 30.63
C LEU A 31 -35.46 -16.53 30.46
N GLU A 32 -35.48 -17.63 29.71
CA GLU A 32 -36.68 -18.43 29.44
C GLU A 32 -36.60 -19.77 30.19
N GLY A 33 -37.61 -20.09 30.99
CA GLY A 33 -37.69 -21.37 31.71
C GLY A 33 -38.14 -22.51 30.80
N THR A 34 -37.41 -23.62 30.84
CA THR A 34 -37.73 -24.85 30.11
C THR A 34 -37.94 -26.01 31.10
N PRO A 35 -38.56 -27.13 30.69
CA PRO A 35 -38.73 -28.29 31.58
C PRO A 35 -37.40 -28.86 32.13
N GLY A 36 -36.28 -28.65 31.43
CA GLY A 36 -34.96 -29.16 31.80
C GLY A 36 -34.00 -28.15 32.44
N GLY A 37 -34.37 -26.87 32.51
CA GLY A 37 -33.49 -25.79 32.94
C GLY A 37 -33.93 -24.44 32.39
N TYR A 38 -33.05 -23.77 31.65
CA TYR A 38 -33.31 -22.45 31.07
C TYR A 38 -32.71 -22.28 29.69
N ASN A 39 -33.27 -21.39 28.89
CA ASN A 39 -32.60 -20.79 27.75
C ASN A 39 -32.20 -19.36 28.14
N VAL A 40 -30.95 -19.00 27.90
CA VAL A 40 -30.47 -17.62 27.98
C VAL A 40 -30.37 -17.10 26.55
N ILE A 41 -31.32 -16.26 26.17
CA ILE A 41 -31.39 -15.66 24.85
C ILE A 41 -30.72 -14.28 24.91
N LEU A 42 -29.67 -14.12 24.11
CA LEU A 42 -28.85 -12.93 24.02
C LEU A 42 -29.19 -12.23 22.70
N ARG A 43 -29.82 -11.05 22.78
CA ARG A 43 -30.12 -10.25 21.59
C ARG A 43 -28.96 -9.33 21.28
N THR A 44 -28.17 -9.70 20.29
CA THR A 44 -26.98 -8.97 19.85
C THR A 44 -27.06 -8.66 18.36
N ASP A 45 -26.35 -7.63 17.89
CA ASP A 45 -26.31 -7.32 16.46
C ASP A 45 -25.65 -8.46 15.65
N LYS A 46 -24.62 -9.09 16.23
CA LYS A 46 -23.85 -10.18 15.63
C LYS A 46 -23.56 -11.27 16.67
N VAL A 47 -23.48 -12.51 16.20
CA VAL A 47 -23.04 -13.65 17.05
C VAL A 47 -21.60 -13.39 17.51
N THR A 48 -21.34 -13.60 18.80
CA THR A 48 -20.00 -13.47 19.39
C THR A 48 -19.59 -14.73 20.15
N ALA A 49 -18.31 -14.81 20.53
CA ALA A 49 -17.84 -15.82 21.45
C ALA A 49 -18.34 -15.53 22.89
N VAL A 50 -18.90 -16.55 23.54
CA VAL A 50 -19.32 -16.50 24.95
C VAL A 50 -18.55 -17.55 25.72
N LYS A 51 -17.97 -17.15 26.85
CA LYS A 51 -17.42 -18.08 27.82
C LYS A 51 -18.45 -18.32 28.92
N LYS A 52 -18.93 -19.57 29.01
CA LYS A 52 -19.81 -20.06 30.07
C LYS A 52 -18.98 -20.63 31.23
N SER A 53 -19.24 -20.20 32.45
CA SER A 53 -18.65 -20.76 33.67
C SER A 53 -19.69 -20.82 34.79
N ILE A 54 -19.62 -21.88 35.61
CA ILE A 54 -20.40 -21.99 36.84
C ILE A 54 -19.52 -21.54 38.00
N GLN A 55 -20.01 -20.54 38.73
CA GLN A 55 -19.33 -19.98 39.89
C GLN A 55 -19.53 -20.88 41.11
N PRO A 56 -18.67 -20.78 42.15
CA PRO A 56 -18.76 -21.64 43.35
C PRO A 56 -20.07 -21.54 44.12
N ASP A 57 -20.79 -20.43 43.99
CA ASP A 57 -22.11 -20.17 44.56
C ASP A 57 -23.27 -20.73 43.70
N GLY A 58 -22.94 -21.49 42.64
CA GLY A 58 -23.91 -22.07 41.71
C GLY A 58 -24.45 -21.08 40.66
N ALA A 59 -23.96 -19.84 40.63
CA ALA A 59 -24.37 -18.87 39.62
C ALA A 59 -23.72 -19.16 38.25
N LEU A 60 -24.47 -18.96 37.19
CA LEU A 60 -23.97 -18.96 35.82
C LEU A 60 -23.34 -17.59 35.51
N LEU A 61 -22.08 -17.58 35.14
CA LEU A 61 -21.38 -16.42 34.59
C LEU A 61 -21.16 -16.62 33.09
N LEU A 62 -21.64 -15.65 32.31
CA LEU A 62 -21.36 -15.52 30.88
C LEU A 62 -20.46 -14.31 30.65
N ASP A 63 -19.32 -14.54 30.03
CA ASP A 63 -18.38 -13.50 29.61
C ASP A 63 -18.43 -13.37 28.08
N LEU A 64 -18.94 -12.22 27.62
CA LEU A 64 -19.10 -11.85 26.22
C LEU A 64 -18.02 -10.84 25.84
N LYS A 65 -17.17 -11.21 24.88
CA LYS A 65 -16.12 -10.33 24.35
C LYS A 65 -16.54 -9.66 23.06
N ASN A 66 -15.96 -8.49 22.81
CA ASN A 66 -16.27 -7.63 21.67
C ASN A 66 -17.76 -7.25 21.62
N VAL A 67 -18.40 -7.07 22.78
CA VAL A 67 -19.80 -6.67 22.91
C VAL A 67 -19.88 -5.53 23.92
N SER A 68 -20.75 -4.57 23.66
CA SER A 68 -21.08 -3.49 24.58
C SER A 68 -22.57 -3.52 24.92
N THR A 69 -22.97 -3.00 26.08
CA THR A 69 -24.40 -2.88 26.41
C THR A 69 -25.03 -1.75 25.62
N SER A 70 -26.24 -1.97 25.08
CA SER A 70 -27.02 -0.87 24.51
C SER A 70 -27.40 0.14 25.59
N ILE A 71 -27.74 1.37 25.17
CA ILE A 71 -28.25 2.42 26.08
C ILE A 71 -29.53 1.96 26.78
N ASN A 72 -30.36 1.17 26.08
CA ASN A 72 -31.64 0.65 26.57
C ASN A 72 -31.60 -0.88 26.62
N LEU A 73 -30.75 -1.43 27.48
CA LEU A 73 -30.66 -2.87 27.70
C LEU A 73 -31.95 -3.37 28.39
N ASP A 74 -32.61 -4.35 27.77
CA ASP A 74 -33.76 -5.02 28.37
C ASP A 74 -33.35 -6.33 29.06
N THR A 75 -33.95 -6.63 30.20
CA THR A 75 -33.78 -7.88 30.93
C THR A 75 -35.14 -8.49 31.20
N LYS A 76 -35.43 -9.65 30.60
CA LYS A 76 -36.76 -10.24 30.66
C LYS A 76 -36.71 -11.67 31.19
N TYR A 77 -37.72 -12.00 31.99
CA TYR A 77 -37.94 -13.35 32.50
C TYR A 77 -39.21 -13.91 31.87
N ILE A 78 -39.13 -15.09 31.26
CA ILE A 78 -40.26 -15.74 30.59
C ILE A 78 -40.41 -17.15 31.14
N ASN A 79 -41.58 -17.46 31.72
CA ASN A 79 -41.87 -18.81 32.23
C ASN A 79 -40.82 -19.36 33.23
N THR A 80 -40.12 -18.49 33.95
CA THR A 80 -39.07 -18.86 34.90
C THR A 80 -39.63 -19.12 36.28
N LYS A 81 -39.05 -20.08 37.02
CA LYS A 81 -39.34 -20.36 38.44
C LYS A 81 -38.04 -20.51 39.20
N ASN A 82 -37.94 -20.07 40.46
CA ASN A 82 -36.72 -20.24 41.28
C ASN A 82 -35.48 -19.54 40.70
N VAL A 83 -35.68 -18.32 40.18
CA VAL A 83 -34.59 -17.41 39.81
C VAL A 83 -34.39 -16.42 40.95
N ASN A 84 -33.17 -16.35 41.46
CA ASN A 84 -32.82 -15.47 42.55
C ASN A 84 -32.42 -14.09 42.02
N ASN A 85 -31.55 -14.07 41.00
CA ASN A 85 -31.00 -12.83 40.47
C ASN A 85 -30.49 -13.00 39.03
N MET A 86 -30.57 -11.93 38.23
CA MET A 86 -29.84 -11.76 36.98
C MET A 86 -29.24 -10.35 36.95
N VAL A 87 -27.93 -10.27 36.77
CA VAL A 87 -27.20 -9.01 36.70
C VAL A 87 -26.46 -8.98 35.37
N VAL A 88 -26.62 -7.90 34.63
CA VAL A 88 -25.83 -7.61 33.43
C VAL A 88 -24.89 -6.45 33.76
N GLU A 89 -23.60 -6.70 33.65
CA GLU A 89 -22.53 -5.76 33.94
C GLU A 89 -21.79 -5.43 32.64
N ASN A 90 -21.65 -4.15 32.34
CA ASN A 90 -20.69 -3.70 31.34
C ASN A 90 -19.31 -3.59 32.00
N ALA A 91 -18.42 -4.54 31.71
CA ALA A 91 -17.11 -4.63 32.33
C ALA A 91 -16.08 -3.65 31.72
N GLY A 92 -16.50 -2.82 30.75
CA GLY A 92 -15.62 -1.95 29.98
C GLY A 92 -14.82 -2.72 28.92
N ASN A 93 -14.05 -2.00 28.09
CA ASN A 93 -13.21 -2.59 27.03
C ASN A 93 -13.96 -3.56 26.08
N ASN A 94 -15.22 -3.27 25.76
CA ASN A 94 -16.09 -4.11 24.92
C ASN A 94 -16.27 -5.53 25.50
N GLU A 95 -16.39 -5.62 26.82
CA GLU A 95 -16.72 -6.86 27.54
C GLU A 95 -18.01 -6.68 28.33
N VAL A 96 -18.92 -7.65 28.23
CA VAL A 96 -20.16 -7.71 29.03
C VAL A 96 -20.18 -9.01 29.80
N LYS A 97 -20.49 -8.91 31.10
CA LYS A 97 -20.64 -10.05 32.00
C LYS A 97 -22.09 -10.19 32.40
N ILE A 98 -22.62 -11.39 32.32
CA ILE A 98 -23.98 -11.70 32.74
C ILE A 98 -23.89 -12.75 33.84
N TYR A 99 -24.40 -12.39 35.01
CA TYR A 99 -24.49 -13.25 36.18
C TYR A 99 -25.93 -13.68 36.37
N ILE A 100 -26.19 -14.99 36.40
CA ILE A 100 -27.54 -15.55 36.58
C ILE A 100 -27.52 -16.57 37.70
N GLN A 101 -28.26 -16.30 38.76
CA GLN A 101 -28.44 -17.23 39.87
C GLN A 101 -29.85 -17.81 39.81
N ALA A 102 -29.95 -19.09 39.45
CA ALA A 102 -31.20 -19.82 39.40
C ALA A 102 -30.96 -21.33 39.61
N GLN A 103 -31.98 -22.04 40.09
CA GLN A 103 -31.89 -23.50 40.29
C GLN A 103 -31.77 -24.23 38.94
N ASN A 104 -30.80 -25.14 38.78
CA ASN A 104 -30.50 -25.87 37.53
C ASN A 104 -29.99 -24.99 36.37
N ILE A 105 -29.48 -23.77 36.64
CA ILE A 105 -28.94 -22.88 35.61
C ILE A 105 -27.70 -23.45 34.89
N GLU A 106 -27.03 -24.43 35.49
CA GLU A 106 -25.91 -25.15 34.88
C GLU A 106 -26.26 -25.82 33.54
N LYS A 107 -27.52 -26.25 33.39
CA LYS A 107 -28.05 -26.87 32.17
C LYS A 107 -28.55 -25.84 31.14
N ALA A 108 -28.32 -24.55 31.38
CA ALA A 108 -28.86 -23.54 30.51
C ALA A 108 -28.20 -23.53 29.12
N ASP A 109 -29.03 -23.43 28.09
CA ASP A 109 -28.60 -23.25 26.71
C ASP A 109 -28.46 -21.76 26.40
N ILE A 110 -27.42 -21.40 25.65
CA ILE A 110 -27.15 -20.01 25.26
C ILE A 110 -27.53 -19.84 23.80
N ILE A 111 -28.50 -18.97 23.54
CA ILE A 111 -29.07 -18.75 22.21
C ILE A 111 -28.81 -17.30 21.80
N PHE A 112 -28.30 -17.10 20.59
CA PHE A 112 -28.16 -15.76 20.02
C PHE A 112 -29.36 -15.43 19.15
N ASP A 113 -30.05 -14.34 19.48
CA ASP A 113 -31.10 -13.75 18.65
C ASP A 113 -30.49 -12.55 17.93
N THR A 114 -30.10 -12.73 16.67
CA THR A 114 -29.51 -11.65 15.86
C THR A 114 -30.45 -11.29 14.71
N PRO A 115 -30.58 -9.99 14.36
CA PRO A 115 -31.42 -9.55 13.24
C PRO A 115 -31.04 -10.19 11.89
N ALA A 116 -29.80 -10.67 11.79
CA ALA A 116 -29.23 -11.27 10.59
C ALA A 116 -29.24 -12.81 10.64
N SER A 117 -30.28 -13.44 11.21
CA SER A 117 -30.46 -14.92 11.27
C SER A 117 -30.61 -15.62 9.90
N ALA A 118 -30.11 -15.03 8.81
CA ALA A 118 -29.69 -15.75 7.61
C ALA A 118 -28.38 -16.51 7.92
N PRO A 119 -28.08 -17.64 7.23
CA PRO A 119 -26.91 -18.45 7.55
C PRO A 119 -25.66 -17.60 7.39
N VAL A 120 -25.03 -17.27 8.53
CA VAL A 120 -23.72 -16.63 8.55
C VAL A 120 -22.78 -17.64 7.92
N ILE A 121 -22.39 -17.39 6.68
CA ILE A 121 -21.20 -18.01 6.11
C ILE A 121 -20.11 -17.63 7.08
N VAL A 122 -19.66 -18.60 7.87
CA VAL A 122 -18.44 -18.50 8.64
C VAL A 122 -17.35 -18.13 7.64
N SER A 123 -17.02 -16.85 7.54
CA SER A 123 -15.81 -16.45 6.85
C SER A 123 -14.70 -17.10 7.66
N GLU A 124 -14.20 -18.22 7.16
CA GLU A 124 -13.09 -18.95 7.74
C GLU A 124 -12.03 -17.90 8.08
N GLY A 125 -11.82 -17.68 9.37
CA GLY A 125 -10.81 -16.75 9.85
C GLY A 125 -9.52 -17.15 9.14
N LEU A 126 -9.00 -16.22 8.33
CA LEU A 126 -7.86 -16.42 7.42
C LEU A 126 -6.90 -17.44 8.01
N SER A 127 -6.98 -18.67 7.49
CA SER A 127 -6.15 -19.78 7.95
C SER A 127 -4.71 -19.29 8.04
N LYS A 128 -4.03 -19.51 9.18
CA LYS A 128 -2.65 -19.01 9.42
C LYS A 128 -1.69 -19.29 8.25
N LYS A 129 -1.95 -20.35 7.48
CA LYS A 129 -1.22 -20.66 6.24
C LYS A 129 -1.43 -19.62 5.14
N HIS A 130 -2.65 -19.12 4.93
CA HIS A 130 -2.96 -18.09 3.93
C HIS A 130 -2.29 -16.76 4.26
N VAL A 131 -2.24 -16.36 5.53
CA VAL A 131 -1.54 -15.14 5.97
C VAL A 131 -0.03 -15.25 5.70
N TRP A 132 0.56 -16.43 5.90
CA TRP A 132 1.98 -16.67 5.60
C TRP A 132 2.29 -16.60 4.10
N TRP A 133 1.41 -17.15 3.24
CA TRP A 133 1.55 -17.06 1.79
C TRP A 133 1.35 -15.63 1.25
N ILE A 134 0.42 -14.86 1.82
CA ILE A 134 0.22 -13.44 1.46
C ILE A 134 1.46 -12.62 1.83
N GLY A 135 2.04 -12.85 3.02
CA GLY A 135 3.29 -12.22 3.43
C GLY A 135 4.46 -12.57 2.51
N ALA A 136 4.57 -13.84 2.09
CA ALA A 136 5.59 -14.27 1.14
C ALA A 136 5.41 -13.62 -0.24
N ALA A 137 4.17 -13.51 -0.73
CA ALA A 137 3.86 -12.87 -2.01
C ALA A 137 4.19 -11.37 -2.01
N PHE A 138 3.90 -10.67 -0.90
CA PHE A 138 4.24 -9.25 -0.73
C PHE A 138 5.75 -9.01 -0.68
N LEU A 139 6.50 -9.92 -0.06
CA LEU A 139 7.96 -9.83 0.01
C LEU A 139 8.62 -10.06 -1.35
N LEU A 140 8.05 -10.95 -2.17
CA LEU A 140 8.50 -11.19 -3.55
C LEU A 140 8.28 -9.96 -4.45
N THR A 141 7.14 -9.29 -4.33
CA THR A 141 6.84 -8.05 -5.07
C THR A 141 7.76 -6.91 -4.66
N CYS A 142 8.08 -6.76 -3.37
CA CYS A 142 9.05 -5.76 -2.90
C CYS A 142 10.48 -6.01 -3.43
N LEU A 143 10.92 -7.27 -3.50
CA LEU A 143 12.24 -7.62 -4.03
C LEU A 143 12.35 -7.35 -5.53
N MET A 144 11.27 -7.58 -6.29
CA MET A 144 11.21 -7.20 -7.71
C MET A 144 11.33 -5.68 -7.88
N ALA A 145 10.55 -4.89 -7.14
CA ALA A 145 10.60 -3.42 -7.21
C ALA A 145 11.99 -2.83 -6.84
N GLY A 146 12.71 -3.45 -5.90
CA GLY A 146 14.07 -3.06 -5.53
C GLY A 146 15.13 -3.39 -6.59
N SER A 147 14.88 -4.40 -7.43
CA SER A 147 15.83 -4.85 -8.46
C SER A 147 15.80 -3.99 -9.71
N PHE A 148 14.65 -3.37 -10.04
CA PHE A 148 14.52 -2.50 -11.21
C PHE A 148 15.29 -1.18 -11.05
N LYS A 149 15.33 -0.57 -9.85
CA LYS A 149 16.05 0.71 -9.65
C LYS A 149 17.56 0.62 -9.95
N LYS A 150 18.19 -0.53 -9.69
CA LYS A 150 19.65 -0.69 -9.86
C LYS A 150 20.07 -0.94 -11.31
N SER A 151 19.16 -1.41 -12.17
CA SER A 151 19.39 -1.52 -13.62
C SER A 151 19.21 -0.16 -14.29
N VAL A 152 18.08 0.51 -14.02
CA VAL A 152 17.72 1.79 -14.64
C VAL A 152 18.79 2.87 -14.41
N GLU A 153 19.35 2.98 -13.20
CA GLU A 153 20.40 3.97 -12.91
C GLU A 153 21.72 3.67 -13.65
N LYS A 154 22.03 2.41 -13.93
CA LYS A 154 23.22 2.06 -14.73
C LYS A 154 23.00 2.34 -16.21
N ASP A 155 21.82 2.01 -16.71
CA ASP A 155 21.47 2.21 -18.12
C ASP A 155 21.41 3.71 -18.47
N GLU A 156 20.90 4.55 -17.57
CA GLU A 156 20.86 6.01 -17.74
C GLU A 156 22.26 6.63 -17.75
N LYS A 157 23.17 6.18 -16.87
CA LYS A 157 24.58 6.64 -16.86
C LYS A 157 25.33 6.22 -18.13
N ILE A 158 25.06 5.04 -18.65
CA ILE A 158 25.67 4.56 -19.90
C ILE A 158 25.13 5.35 -21.10
N ALA A 159 23.81 5.59 -21.15
CA ALA A 159 23.18 6.39 -22.20
C ALA A 159 23.70 7.84 -22.21
N LEU A 160 23.82 8.47 -21.04
CA LEU A 160 24.34 9.83 -20.91
C LEU A 160 25.81 9.92 -21.37
N LYS A 161 26.63 8.92 -21.03
CA LYS A 161 28.03 8.88 -21.46
C LYS A 161 28.14 8.76 -22.98
N ASN A 162 27.31 7.93 -23.60
CA ASN A 162 27.32 7.74 -25.05
C ASN A 162 26.87 9.03 -25.78
N ASP A 163 25.82 9.71 -25.30
CA ASP A 163 25.35 10.99 -25.88
C ASP A 163 26.43 12.08 -25.78
N LEU A 164 27.12 12.18 -24.63
CA LEU A 164 28.25 13.12 -24.47
C LEU A 164 29.39 12.83 -25.45
N THR A 165 29.73 11.56 -25.63
CA THR A 165 30.82 11.15 -26.54
C THR A 165 30.44 11.42 -28.00
N GLU A 166 29.18 11.19 -28.38
CA GLU A 166 28.69 11.46 -29.74
C GLU A 166 28.64 12.96 -30.05
N ARG A 167 28.24 13.79 -29.07
CA ARG A 167 28.31 15.25 -29.17
C ARG A 167 29.74 15.75 -29.36
N GLU A 168 30.70 15.18 -28.63
CA GLU A 168 32.11 15.53 -28.78
C GLU A 168 32.63 15.19 -30.20
N ILE A 169 32.33 13.98 -30.71
CA ILE A 169 32.70 13.58 -32.07
C ILE A 169 32.07 14.50 -33.13
N ARG A 170 30.82 14.91 -32.93
CA ARG A 170 30.12 15.85 -33.82
C ARG A 170 30.83 17.20 -33.86
N MET A 171 31.17 17.75 -32.68
CA MET A 171 31.89 19.01 -32.57
C MET A 171 33.23 18.97 -33.31
N TYR A 172 34.01 17.91 -33.14
CA TYR A 172 35.29 17.77 -33.86
C TYR A 172 35.12 17.66 -35.37
N ARG A 173 34.07 16.96 -35.83
CA ARG A 173 33.79 16.82 -37.27
C ARG A 173 33.41 18.15 -37.90
N GLU A 174 32.55 18.91 -37.22
CA GLU A 174 32.08 20.23 -37.65
C GLU A 174 33.23 21.25 -37.66
N LEU A 175 34.03 21.29 -36.59
CA LEU A 175 35.24 22.12 -36.55
C LEU A 175 36.21 21.79 -37.69
N LYS A 176 36.43 20.50 -37.97
CA LYS A 176 37.28 20.08 -39.09
C LYS A 176 36.71 20.51 -40.44
N SER A 177 35.39 20.40 -40.65
CA SER A 177 34.78 20.86 -41.89
C SER A 177 34.88 22.37 -42.05
N ASP A 178 34.69 23.15 -40.98
CA ASP A 178 34.76 24.61 -41.03
C ASP A 178 36.17 25.12 -41.33
N ILE A 179 37.20 24.47 -40.76
CA ILE A 179 38.60 24.76 -41.07
C ILE A 179 38.91 24.44 -42.54
N LEU A 180 38.39 23.32 -43.07
CA LEU A 180 38.60 22.94 -44.47
C LEU A 180 37.87 23.89 -45.43
N VAL A 181 36.66 24.33 -45.08
CA VAL A 181 35.89 25.29 -45.88
C VAL A 181 36.58 26.65 -45.88
N SER A 182 37.00 27.15 -44.73
CA SER A 182 37.73 28.43 -44.63
C SER A 182 39.05 28.40 -45.39
N ALA A 183 39.83 27.32 -45.29
CA ALA A 183 41.06 27.15 -46.08
C ALA A 183 40.79 27.13 -47.60
N LYS A 184 39.70 26.48 -48.03
CA LYS A 184 39.30 26.45 -49.45
C LYS A 184 38.85 27.83 -49.95
N ILE A 185 38.15 28.60 -49.12
CA ILE A 185 37.74 29.97 -49.44
C ILE A 185 38.97 30.86 -49.62
N ASP A 186 39.95 30.77 -48.72
CA ASP A 186 41.18 31.56 -48.80
C ASP A 186 42.00 31.24 -50.07
N ASN A 187 42.14 29.95 -50.39
CA ASN A 187 42.80 29.52 -51.63
C ASN A 187 42.10 30.05 -52.89
N ARG A 188 40.76 29.99 -52.94
CA ARG A 188 39.99 30.56 -54.07
C ARG A 188 40.15 32.08 -54.17
N LEU A 189 40.20 32.77 -53.04
CA LEU A 189 40.40 34.22 -53.00
C LEU A 189 41.79 34.61 -53.51
N LYS A 190 42.81 33.83 -53.14
CA LYS A 190 44.19 33.97 -53.63
C LYS A 190 44.29 33.74 -55.14
N GLU A 191 43.64 32.71 -55.67
CA GLU A 191 43.57 32.45 -57.11
C GLU A 191 42.90 33.59 -57.87
N GLN A 192 41.77 34.11 -57.39
CA GLN A 192 41.10 35.26 -58.01
C GLN A 192 41.98 36.51 -58.02
N ARG A 193 42.75 36.77 -56.95
CA ARG A 193 43.70 37.88 -56.90
C ARG A 193 44.84 37.69 -57.90
N ALA A 194 45.37 36.47 -58.03
CA ALA A 194 46.41 36.15 -59.01
C ALA A 194 45.93 36.37 -60.45
N MET A 195 44.72 35.90 -60.80
CA MET A 195 44.15 36.13 -62.14
C MET A 195 43.92 37.61 -62.43
N ARG A 196 43.44 38.41 -61.47
CA ARG A 196 43.32 39.87 -61.65
C ARG A 196 44.67 40.52 -61.91
N ASN A 197 45.72 40.09 -61.22
CA ASN A 197 47.06 40.64 -61.42
C ASN A 197 47.63 40.25 -62.79
N ILE A 198 47.41 39.02 -63.25
CA ILE A 198 47.83 38.56 -64.58
C ILE A 198 47.08 39.33 -65.67
N THR A 199 45.76 39.43 -65.59
CA THR A 199 44.95 40.20 -66.56
C THR A 199 45.33 41.68 -66.59
N ASN A 200 45.58 42.31 -65.44
CA ASN A 200 46.08 43.68 -65.39
C ASN A 200 47.48 43.82 -66.01
N PHE A 201 48.35 42.83 -65.82
CA PHE A 201 49.67 42.81 -66.44
C PHE A 201 49.58 42.63 -67.96
N GLU A 202 48.74 41.72 -68.44
CA GLU A 202 48.47 41.52 -69.87
C GLU A 202 47.90 42.78 -70.52
N ASN A 203 46.94 43.43 -69.86
CA ASN A 203 46.37 44.70 -70.34
C ASN A 203 47.45 45.77 -70.43
N ARG A 204 48.29 45.93 -69.41
CA ARG A 204 49.43 46.88 -69.44
C ARG A 204 50.43 46.54 -70.55
N ALA A 205 50.77 45.27 -70.73
CA ALA A 205 51.67 44.82 -71.79
C ALA A 205 51.07 45.06 -73.19
N ALA A 206 49.77 44.85 -73.36
CA ALA A 206 49.06 45.16 -74.59
C ALA A 206 49.07 46.67 -74.88
N THR A 207 48.82 47.51 -73.87
CA THR A 207 48.92 48.98 -74.00
C THR A 207 50.33 49.41 -74.40
N ILE A 208 51.37 48.83 -73.79
CA ILE A 208 52.77 49.12 -74.15
C ILE A 208 53.07 48.69 -75.60
N ARG A 209 52.62 47.49 -76.03
CA ARG A 209 52.78 47.04 -77.41
C ARG A 209 52.06 47.93 -78.42
N THR A 210 50.87 48.43 -78.08
CA THR A 210 50.14 49.38 -78.94
C THR A 210 50.86 50.72 -79.01
N LEU A 211 51.47 51.19 -77.92
CA LEU A 211 52.25 52.43 -77.89
C LEU A 211 53.56 52.28 -78.68
N GLN A 212 54.23 51.12 -78.61
CA GLN A 212 55.45 50.85 -79.40
C GLN A 212 55.19 50.73 -80.91
N LYS A 213 53.96 50.43 -81.36
CA LYS A 213 53.59 50.43 -82.79
C LYS A 213 53.26 51.82 -83.34
N LEU A 214 53.14 52.83 -82.48
CA LEU A 214 52.82 54.22 -82.85
C LEU A 214 54.07 55.11 -82.96
N HIS A 215 55.27 54.53 -82.85
CA HIS A 215 56.57 55.18 -82.96
C HIS A 215 57.39 54.45 -84.04
#